data_AF-A0A3N5QVG1-F1
#
_entry.id   AF-A0A3N5QVG1-F1
#
_cell.length_a   1.000
_cell.length_b   1.000
_cell.length_c   1.000
_cell.angle_alpha   90.00
_cell.angle_beta   90.00
_cell.angle_gamma   90.00
#
_symmetry.space_group_name_H-M   'P 1'
#
loop_
_entity.id
_entity.type
_entity.pdbx_description
1 polymer ?
#
loop_
_entity_poly.entity_id
_entity_poly.type
_entity_poly.pdbx_seq_one_letter_code
_entity_poly.pdbx_strand_id
1 'polypeptide(L)'
;MTRFAWKINKSKAEQAEVILPVVRGLIRGAFIDIKWLEATPENFPGREAVAGRFGFIGKEAPEEILNLYKGKSVPENFRKQGAANPIRYTWD
;
A
#
# COMPACT_ATOMS: atom_id res chain seq x y z
N MET A 1 -6.03 0.70 9.82
CA MET A 1 -6.73 -0.03 8.73
C MET A 1 -6.21 0.45 7.38
N THR A 2 -5.03 -0.02 6.96
CA THR A 2 -4.45 0.36 5.65
C THR A 2 -3.61 -0.75 5.02
N ARG A 3 -3.37 -1.85 5.73
CA ARG A 3 -2.44 -2.91 5.30
C ARG A 3 -3.13 -4.25 4.96
N PHE A 4 -4.46 -4.26 4.77
CA PHE A 4 -5.23 -5.50 4.65
C PHE A 4 -6.31 -5.43 3.57
N ALA A 5 -6.58 -6.58 2.94
CA ALA A 5 -7.64 -6.83 1.96
C ALA A 5 -7.65 -5.90 0.73
N TRP A 6 -6.49 -5.71 0.12
CA TRP A 6 -6.29 -5.00 -1.14
C TRP A 6 -6.52 -5.92 -2.33
N LYS A 7 -7.16 -5.38 -3.38
CA LYS A 7 -7.20 -6.02 -4.70
C LYS A 7 -5.99 -5.54 -5.49
N ILE A 8 -4.99 -6.41 -5.64
CA ILE A 8 -3.74 -6.10 -6.33
C ILE A 8 -3.37 -7.22 -7.30
N ASN A 9 -2.50 -6.89 -8.27
CA ASN A 9 -1.71 -7.89 -8.96
C ASN A 9 -0.40 -8.09 -8.17
N LYS A 10 -0.21 -9.28 -7.59
CA LYS A 10 0.90 -9.57 -6.68
C LYS A 10 2.28 -9.30 -7.32
N SER A 11 2.50 -9.77 -8.56
CA SER A 11 3.77 -9.57 -9.27
C SER A 11 4.12 -8.09 -9.47
N LYS A 12 3.13 -7.25 -9.80
CA LYS A 12 3.35 -5.79 -9.87
C LYS A 12 3.54 -5.16 -8.50
N ALA A 13 2.86 -5.67 -7.49
CA ALA A 13 2.92 -5.12 -6.15
C ALA A 13 4.26 -5.43 -5.44
N GLU A 14 4.91 -6.54 -5.79
CA GLU A 14 6.22 -6.92 -5.28
C GLU A 14 7.36 -6.11 -5.88
N GLN A 15 7.17 -5.49 -7.05
CA GLN A 15 8.15 -4.59 -7.66
C GLN A 15 8.11 -3.17 -7.07
N ALA A 16 7.15 -2.89 -6.19
CA ALA A 16 7.00 -1.58 -5.58
C ALA A 16 8.04 -1.36 -4.47
N GLU A 17 8.84 -0.31 -4.59
CA GLU A 17 9.78 0.09 -3.54
C GLU A 17 9.07 0.71 -2.34
N VAL A 18 8.05 1.54 -2.60
CA VAL A 18 7.28 2.22 -1.56
C VAL A 18 5.78 2.00 -1.76
N ILE A 19 5.08 1.66 -0.69
CA ILE A 19 3.62 1.51 -0.64
C ILE A 19 3.01 2.68 0.12
N LEU A 20 2.13 3.42 -0.56
CA LEU A 20 1.46 4.61 -0.04
C LEU A 20 -0.04 4.33 0.14
N PRO A 21 -0.50 3.80 1.28
CA PRO A 21 -1.92 3.54 1.44
C PRO A 21 -2.72 4.84 1.56
N VAL A 22 -3.75 4.93 0.71
CA VAL A 22 -4.61 6.11 0.60
C VAL A 22 -5.98 5.82 1.22
N VAL A 23 -6.46 6.73 2.07
CA VAL A 23 -7.81 6.66 2.65
C VAL A 23 -8.50 8.00 2.43
N ARG A 24 -9.61 7.99 1.68
CA ARG A 24 -10.36 9.21 1.30
C ARG A 24 -9.46 10.27 0.63
N GLY A 25 -8.60 9.84 -0.29
CA GLY A 25 -7.69 10.72 -1.05
C GLY A 25 -6.43 11.19 -0.31
N LEU A 26 -6.29 10.84 0.98
CA LEU A 26 -5.14 11.21 1.80
C LEU A 26 -4.20 10.02 2.01
N ILE A 27 -2.90 10.25 1.82
CA ILE A 27 -1.87 9.26 2.11
C ILE A 27 -1.71 9.15 3.63
N ARG A 28 -1.89 7.94 4.15
CA ARG A 28 -1.85 7.65 5.60
C ARG A 28 -0.49 7.22 6.10
N GLY A 29 0.43 6.87 5.21
CA GLY A 29 1.80 6.51 5.53
C GLY A 29 2.58 6.14 4.29
N ALA A 30 3.83 5.76 4.49
CA ALA A 30 4.72 5.21 3.48
C ALA A 30 5.40 3.99 4.08
N PHE A 31 5.45 2.90 3.32
CA PHE A 31 5.98 1.62 3.79
C PHE A 31 6.97 1.04 2.78
N ILE A 32 8.02 0.42 3.28
CA ILE A 32 9.08 -0.28 2.52
C ILE A 32 9.24 -1.70 3.04
N ASP A 33 10.11 -2.49 2.41
CA ASP A 33 10.39 -3.90 2.76
C ASP A 33 9.09 -4.74 2.82
N ILE A 34 8.30 -4.65 1.75
CA ILE A 34 6.92 -5.14 1.75
C ILE A 34 6.86 -6.63 1.42
N LYS A 35 6.22 -7.39 2.31
CA LYS A 35 5.79 -8.76 2.06
C LYS A 35 4.28 -8.82 1.88
N TRP A 36 3.84 -9.17 0.68
CA TRP A 36 2.43 -9.40 0.38
C TRP A 36 2.00 -10.81 0.83
N LEU A 37 0.89 -10.87 1.56
CA LEU A 37 0.32 -12.09 2.11
C LEU A 37 -1.17 -12.15 1.78
N GLU A 38 -1.70 -13.36 1.62
CA GLU A 38 -3.14 -13.53 1.42
C GLU A 38 -3.91 -13.00 2.64
N ALA A 39 -5.05 -12.38 2.38
CA ALA A 39 -5.91 -11.80 3.41
C ALA A 39 -6.67 -12.90 4.18
N THR A 40 -5.95 -13.75 4.91
CA THR A 40 -6.47 -14.85 5.72
C THR A 40 -6.25 -14.57 7.22
N PRO A 41 -7.04 -15.20 8.12
CA PRO A 41 -6.84 -15.11 9.56
C PRO A 41 -5.47 -15.62 10.03
N GLU A 42 -4.87 -16.57 9.30
CA GLU A 42 -3.55 -17.11 9.59
C GLU A 42 -2.44 -16.05 9.41
N ASN A 43 -2.51 -15.29 8.31
CA ASN A 43 -1.57 -14.21 8.03
C ASN A 43 -1.88 -12.92 8.80
N PHE A 44 -3.16 -12.69 9.09
CA PHE A 44 -3.66 -11.50 9.78
C PHE A 44 -4.66 -11.88 10.88
N PRO A 45 -4.17 -12.28 12.07
CA PRO A 45 -5.03 -12.66 13.19
C PRO A 45 -6.05 -11.57 13.56
N GLY A 46 -7.28 -11.98 13.90
CA GLY A 46 -8.38 -11.07 14.22
C GLY A 46 -9.03 -10.39 13.01
N ARG A 47 -8.76 -10.87 11.79
CA ARG A 47 -9.44 -10.45 10.55
C ARG A 47 -10.16 -11.62 9.93
N GLU A 48 -11.32 -11.35 9.31
CA GLU A 48 -12.00 -12.33 8.47
C GLU A 48 -11.25 -12.54 7.15
N ALA A 49 -11.32 -13.76 6.62
CA ALA A 49 -10.73 -14.09 5.33
C ALA A 49 -11.40 -13.32 4.20
N VAL A 50 -10.62 -12.76 3.28
CA VAL A 50 -11.14 -12.11 2.08
C VAL A 50 -10.46 -12.72 0.86
N ALA A 51 -11.16 -13.67 0.23
CA ALA A 51 -10.64 -14.42 -0.93
C ALA A 51 -10.22 -13.49 -2.08
N GLY A 52 -9.08 -13.82 -2.70
CA GLY A 52 -8.52 -13.04 -3.82
C GLY A 52 -8.01 -11.65 -3.43
N ARG A 53 -7.87 -11.36 -2.14
CA ARG A 53 -7.28 -10.11 -1.64
C ARG A 53 -6.05 -10.38 -0.80
N PHE A 54 -5.21 -9.35 -0.70
CA PHE A 54 -3.92 -9.42 -0.04
C PHE A 54 -3.80 -8.33 1.03
N GLY A 55 -3.12 -8.66 2.11
CA GLY A 55 -2.55 -7.66 3.00
C GLY A 55 -1.05 -7.59 2.80
N PHE A 56 -0.41 -6.67 3.51
CA PHE A 56 1.03 -6.59 3.53
C PHE A 56 1.58 -6.37 4.94
N ILE A 57 2.78 -6.91 5.15
CA ILE A 57 3.63 -6.61 6.30
C ILE A 57 4.84 -5.86 5.76
N GLY A 58 5.26 -4.81 6.46
CA GLY A 58 6.37 -3.95 6.04
C GLY A 58 6.72 -2.94 7.12
N LYS A 59 7.84 -2.26 6.91
CA LYS A 59 8.35 -1.23 7.81
C LYS A 59 7.86 0.14 7.37
N GLU A 60 7.74 1.07 8.31
CA GLU A 60 7.57 2.47 7.93
C GLU A 60 8.81 2.94 7.17
N ALA A 61 8.59 3.72 6.11
CA ALA A 61 9.68 4.32 5.36
C ALA A 61 10.47 5.30 6.25
N PRO A 62 11.72 5.62 5.90
CA PRO A 62 12.48 6.67 6.58
C PRO A 62 11.73 7.99 6.64
N GLU A 63 12.06 8.82 7.63
CA GLU A 63 11.34 10.06 7.92
C GLU A 63 11.30 11.02 6.71
N GLU A 64 12.37 11.06 5.92
CA GLU A 64 12.43 11.82 4.67
C GLU A 64 11.30 11.43 3.70
N ILE A 65 11.15 10.14 3.42
CA ILE A 65 10.07 9.59 2.57
C ILE A 65 8.71 9.82 3.22
N LEU A 66 8.58 9.60 4.54
CA LEU A 66 7.33 9.86 5.25
C LEU A 66 6.89 11.32 5.13
N ASN A 67 7.80 12.27 5.29
CA ASN A 67 7.53 13.71 5.20
C ASN A 67 7.18 14.16 3.77
N LEU A 68 7.67 13.44 2.76
CA LEU A 68 7.28 13.67 1.38
C LEU A 68 5.81 13.34 1.13
N TYR A 69 5.25 12.32 1.80
CA TYR A 69 3.94 11.76 1.42
C TYR A 69 2.85 11.82 2.49
N LYS A 70 3.17 11.66 3.78
CA LYS A 70 2.19 11.54 4.86
C LYS A 70 1.36 12.81 5.00
N GLY A 71 0.03 12.65 5.07
CA GLY A 71 -0.92 13.75 5.23
C GLY A 71 -1.15 14.58 3.96
N LYS A 72 -0.41 14.32 2.88
CA LYS A 72 -0.61 14.99 1.60
C LYS A 72 -1.69 14.28 0.79
N SER A 73 -2.39 15.07 -0.04
CA SER A 73 -3.26 14.52 -1.06
C SER A 73 -2.43 13.81 -2.12
N VAL A 74 -2.96 12.71 -2.67
CA VAL A 74 -2.37 12.08 -3.86
C VAL A 74 -2.25 13.16 -4.95
N PRO A 75 -1.02 13.50 -5.42
CA PRO A 75 -0.84 14.60 -6.37
C PRO A 75 -1.60 14.30 -7.68
N GLU A 76 -1.97 15.32 -8.45
CA GLU A 76 -2.89 15.14 -9.59
C GLU A 76 -2.32 14.24 -10.71
N ASN A 77 -1.02 14.34 -10.99
CA ASN A 77 -0.30 13.39 -11.85
C ASN A 77 -0.31 11.94 -11.30
N PHE A 78 -0.75 11.77 -10.05
CA PHE A 78 -0.98 10.48 -9.42
C PHE A 78 -2.42 9.95 -9.51
N ARG A 79 -3.39 10.82 -9.84
CA ARG A 79 -4.81 10.50 -9.98
C ARG A 79 -5.12 10.03 -11.40
N LYS A 80 -4.84 8.76 -11.73
CA LYS A 80 -5.52 8.14 -12.88
C LYS A 80 -6.94 7.75 -12.47
N GLN A 81 -7.93 8.07 -13.31
CA GLN A 81 -9.32 7.67 -13.14
C GLN A 81 -9.40 6.13 -13.05
N GLY A 82 -9.89 5.59 -11.93
CA GLY A 82 -9.90 4.15 -11.65
C GLY A 82 -8.68 3.59 -10.90
N ALA A 83 -7.70 4.42 -10.53
CA ALA A 83 -6.51 3.98 -9.79
C ALA A 83 -6.78 3.85 -8.28
N ALA A 84 -7.35 2.71 -7.88
CA ALA A 84 -7.22 2.19 -6.51
C ALA A 84 -5.85 1.52 -6.26
N ASN A 85 -4.85 1.78 -7.11
CA ASN A 85 -3.52 1.18 -7.02
C ASN A 85 -2.60 2.03 -6.11
N PRO A 86 -2.13 1.50 -4.98
CA PRO A 86 -1.25 2.21 -4.03
C PRO A 86 0.24 2.15 -4.38
N ILE A 87 0.57 1.69 -5.58
CA ILE A 87 1.94 1.33 -5.97
C ILE A 87 2.46 2.36 -6.97
N ARG A 88 3.56 3.01 -6.62
CA ARG A 88 4.33 3.89 -7.50
C ARG A 88 5.79 3.46 -7.46
N TYR A 89 6.40 3.45 -8.63
CA TYR A 89 7.81 3.19 -8.85
C TYR A 89 8.55 4.53 -8.84
N THR A 90 9.63 4.62 -8.09
CA THR A 90 10.65 5.66 -8.23
C THR A 90 11.78 5.01 -9.00
N TRP A 91 12.00 5.40 -10.24
CA TRP A 91 13.23 5.04 -10.96
C TRP A 91 14.19 6.22 -10.78
N ASP A 92 15.45 5.93 -10.39
CA ASP A 92 16.59 6.83 -10.65
C ASP A 92 16.97 6.76 -12.14
#